data_AF-A0A8R7K0W7-F1
#
_entry.id   AF-A0A8R7K0W7-F1
#
_cell.length_a   1.000
_cell.length_b   1.000
_cell.length_c   1.000
_cell.angle_alpha   90.00
_cell.angle_beta   90.00
_cell.angle_gamma   90.00
#
_symmetry.space_group_name_H-M   'P 1'
#
loop_
_entity.id
_entity.type
_entity.pdbx_description
1 polymer ?
#
loop_
_entity_poly.entity_id
_entity_poly.type
_entity_poly.pdbx_seq_one_letter_code
_entity_poly.pdbx_strand_id
1 'polypeptide(L)'
;MRPAGSTESSPEARQRSPRHAAASRGRGTRHSEAYGFVGSIAASAAALAYIAWAYAPEPWLCHIGATYYPNKRWAVAVPAFVAVAVAQGVVLYVASNFLLAPPPACFNTISDEHAREPASSLRTGEDQAIEPISDIGIDRMNHLMFGEQGFHSLPRGGWTRLNPS
;
A
#
# COMPACT_ATOMS: atom_id res chain seq x y z
N MET A 1 60.71 23.48 -19.48
CA MET A 1 59.80 24.11 -18.49
C MET A 1 58.36 23.88 -18.93
N ARG A 2 57.43 23.69 -17.98
CA ARG A 2 55.95 23.60 -18.13
C ARG A 2 55.33 25.00 -17.84
N PRO A 3 54.00 25.29 -17.80
CA PRO A 3 52.77 24.46 -17.72
C PRO A 3 52.33 23.89 -19.10
N ALA A 4 51.12 23.39 -19.40
CA ALA A 4 49.84 23.22 -18.68
C ALA A 4 49.26 21.78 -18.95
N GLY A 5 47.97 21.42 -19.07
CA GLY A 5 46.64 22.05 -18.84
C GLY A 5 45.86 22.32 -20.16
N SER A 6 44.86 21.54 -20.59
CA SER A 6 43.84 20.78 -19.84
C SER A 6 43.61 19.34 -20.32
N THR A 7 43.08 18.53 -19.40
CA THR A 7 42.47 17.22 -19.61
C THR A 7 41.08 17.34 -20.26
N GLU A 8 40.78 16.52 -21.26
CA GLU A 8 39.38 16.23 -21.63
C GLU A 8 39.18 14.77 -22.07
N SER A 9 39.48 13.84 -21.14
CA SER A 9 38.94 12.49 -21.15
C SER A 9 37.72 12.47 -20.22
N SER A 10 36.58 12.99 -20.71
CA SER A 10 35.31 12.94 -19.98
C SER A 10 34.41 11.84 -20.54
N PRO A 11 34.10 10.77 -19.77
CA PRO A 11 33.11 9.80 -20.18
C PRO A 11 31.73 10.39 -19.89
N GLU A 12 31.09 11.03 -20.89
CA GLU A 12 29.76 11.59 -20.65
C GLU A 12 28.77 10.47 -20.36
N ALA A 13 28.34 10.46 -19.10
CA ALA A 13 27.56 9.42 -18.47
C ALA A 13 26.28 9.13 -19.25
N ARG A 14 26.34 8.06 -20.05
CA ARG A 14 25.24 7.35 -20.72
C ARG A 14 23.93 7.52 -19.95
N GLN A 15 23.13 8.51 -20.36
CA GLN A 15 21.92 8.92 -19.67
C GLN A 15 20.95 7.73 -19.55
N ARG A 16 20.96 7.07 -18.39
CA ARG A 16 20.01 6.01 -18.05
C ARG A 16 18.66 6.67 -17.74
N SER A 17 17.96 7.06 -18.80
CA SER A 17 16.63 7.65 -18.71
C SER A 17 15.68 6.69 -17.97
N PRO A 18 15.10 7.07 -16.82
CA PRO A 18 14.29 6.17 -15.99
C PRO A 18 12.95 5.78 -16.64
N ARG A 19 12.61 6.37 -17.79
CA ARG A 19 11.35 6.17 -18.53
C ARG A 19 11.12 4.74 -19.02
N HIS A 20 12.15 3.89 -19.07
CA HIS A 20 12.00 2.48 -19.44
C HIS A 20 11.59 1.54 -18.28
N ALA A 21 11.63 1.99 -17.03
CA ALA A 21 11.30 1.13 -15.88
C ALA A 21 9.78 0.94 -15.66
N ALA A 22 8.94 1.84 -16.18
CA ALA A 22 7.48 1.81 -15.95
C ALA A 22 6.69 0.95 -16.97
N ALA A 23 7.28 0.63 -18.12
CA ALA A 23 6.56 0.03 -19.26
C ALA A 23 6.33 -1.50 -19.16
N SER A 24 6.79 -2.16 -18.09
CA SER A 24 6.70 -3.61 -17.90
C SER A 24 5.47 -4.07 -17.08
N ARG A 25 4.69 -3.16 -16.49
CA ARG A 25 3.56 -3.50 -15.60
C ARG A 25 2.29 -4.02 -16.32
N GLY A 26 2.21 -3.89 -17.65
CA GLY A 26 0.97 -4.12 -18.40
C GLY A 26 0.79 -5.50 -19.07
N ARG A 27 1.65 -6.50 -18.82
CA ARG A 27 1.68 -7.75 -19.62
C ARG A 27 1.66 -9.07 -18.83
N GLY A 28 1.36 -9.02 -17.53
CA GLY A 28 1.33 -10.20 -16.65
C GLY A 28 -0.05 -10.60 -16.09
N THR A 29 -1.08 -9.74 -16.20
CA THR A 29 -2.34 -9.90 -15.46
C THR A 29 -3.18 -11.11 -15.88
N ARG A 30 -3.39 -11.30 -17.19
CA ARG A 30 -4.27 -12.36 -17.74
C ARG A 30 -3.90 -13.78 -17.31
N HIS A 31 -2.61 -14.07 -17.10
CA HIS A 31 -2.19 -15.40 -16.63
C HIS A 31 -2.36 -15.53 -15.11
N SER A 32 -2.02 -14.50 -14.34
CA SER A 32 -2.19 -14.48 -12.88
C SER A 32 -3.66 -14.67 -12.45
N GLU A 33 -4.60 -14.03 -13.16
CA GLU A 33 -6.05 -14.17 -12.93
C GLU A 33 -6.53 -15.61 -13.15
N ALA A 34 -6.10 -16.25 -14.24
CA ALA A 34 -6.46 -17.63 -14.56
C ALA A 34 -5.91 -18.63 -13.54
N TYR A 35 -4.66 -18.47 -13.09
CA TYR A 35 -4.10 -19.30 -12.02
C TYR A 35 -4.82 -19.10 -10.68
N GLY A 36 -5.25 -17.86 -10.37
CA GLY A 36 -6.06 -17.58 -9.18
C GLY A 36 -7.42 -18.29 -9.21
N PHE A 37 -8.10 -18.31 -10.36
CA PHE A 37 -9.37 -19.02 -10.54
C PHE A 37 -9.22 -20.53 -10.38
N VAL A 38 -8.26 -21.15 -11.08
CA VAL A 38 -7.99 -22.60 -10.98
C VAL A 38 -7.54 -22.97 -9.57
N GLY A 39 -6.68 -22.16 -8.95
CA GLY A 39 -6.24 -22.33 -7.57
C GLY A 39 -7.38 -22.23 -6.56
N SER A 40 -8.34 -21.32 -6.77
CA SER A 40 -9.53 -21.18 -5.92
C SER A 40 -10.44 -22.42 -5.99
N ILE A 41 -10.69 -22.95 -7.18
CA ILE A 41 -11.46 -24.20 -7.36
C ILE A 41 -10.72 -25.38 -6.71
N ALA A 42 -9.42 -25.51 -6.96
CA ALA A 42 -8.60 -26.59 -6.39
C ALA A 42 -8.55 -26.52 -4.85
N ALA A 43 -8.37 -25.33 -4.28
CA ALA A 43 -8.38 -25.10 -2.84
C ALA A 43 -9.76 -25.39 -2.24
N SER A 44 -10.84 -25.00 -2.90
CA SER A 44 -12.22 -25.27 -2.46
C SER A 44 -12.52 -26.78 -2.47
N ALA A 45 -12.13 -27.49 -3.54
CA ALA A 45 -12.29 -28.94 -3.64
C ALA A 45 -11.45 -29.68 -2.57
N ALA A 46 -10.20 -29.25 -2.36
CA ALA A 46 -9.32 -29.80 -1.33
C ALA A 46 -9.87 -29.54 0.09
N ALA A 47 -10.41 -28.34 0.36
CA ALA A 47 -11.03 -28.01 1.64
C ALA A 47 -12.29 -28.84 1.91
N LEU A 48 -13.15 -29.04 0.90
CA LEU A 48 -14.32 -29.92 1.02
C LEU A 48 -13.92 -31.38 1.24
N ALA A 49 -12.92 -31.90 0.52
CA ALA A 49 -12.39 -33.24 0.73
C ALA A 49 -11.76 -33.40 2.14
N TYR A 50 -11.05 -32.39 2.62
CA TYR A 50 -10.48 -32.34 3.96
C TYR A 50 -11.55 -32.35 5.05
N ILE A 51 -12.62 -31.55 4.90
CA ILE A 51 -13.77 -31.53 5.80
C ILE A 51 -14.48 -32.89 5.78
N ALA A 52 -14.75 -33.44 4.60
CA ALA A 52 -15.38 -34.76 4.47
C ALA A 52 -14.55 -35.86 5.17
N TRP A 53 -13.23 -35.87 4.99
CA TRP A 53 -12.32 -36.77 5.69
C TRP A 53 -12.32 -36.55 7.22
N ALA A 54 -12.32 -35.29 7.67
CA ALA A 54 -12.30 -34.94 9.09
C ALA A 54 -13.56 -35.40 9.84
N TYR A 55 -14.74 -35.31 9.20
CA TYR A 55 -16.03 -35.64 9.82
C TYR A 55 -16.54 -37.07 9.51
N ALA A 56 -16.04 -37.74 8.47
CA ALA A 56 -16.45 -39.10 8.15
C ALA A 56 -16.15 -40.09 9.30
N PRO A 57 -17.09 -40.96 9.70
CA PRO A 57 -16.86 -41.94 10.77
C PRO A 57 -16.01 -43.12 10.26
N GLU A 58 -15.15 -43.65 11.15
CA GLU A 58 -14.21 -44.76 10.92
C GLU A 58 -14.74 -45.90 10.01
N PRO A 59 -15.98 -46.44 10.17
CA PRO A 59 -16.47 -47.53 9.33
C PRO A 59 -16.60 -47.20 7.84
N TRP A 60 -16.85 -45.93 7.49
CA TRP A 60 -16.99 -45.50 6.10
C TRP A 60 -15.64 -45.47 5.38
N LEU A 61 -14.56 -45.08 6.08
CA LEU A 61 -13.20 -45.11 5.51
C LEU A 61 -12.72 -46.55 5.28
N CYS A 62 -13.06 -47.48 6.18
CA CYS A 62 -12.75 -48.90 6.00
C CYS A 62 -13.45 -49.50 4.76
N HIS A 63 -14.69 -49.12 4.46
CA HIS A 63 -15.38 -49.56 3.25
C HIS A 63 -14.81 -48.98 1.94
N ILE A 64 -14.19 -47.80 2.00
CA ILE A 64 -13.50 -47.16 0.86
C ILE A 64 -12.07 -47.74 0.66
N GLY A 65 -11.62 -48.66 1.52
CA GLY A 65 -10.28 -49.26 1.46
C GLY A 65 -9.18 -48.36 2.05
N ALA A 66 -9.55 -47.29 2.76
CA ALA A 66 -8.60 -46.42 3.44
C ALA A 66 -8.19 -47.05 4.80
N THR A 67 -7.41 -48.13 4.76
CA THR A 67 -6.91 -48.81 5.98
C THR A 67 -5.72 -48.10 6.63
N TYR A 68 -5.11 -47.13 5.94
CA TYR A 68 -3.93 -46.40 6.40
C TYR A 68 -4.10 -44.90 6.17
N TYR A 69 -4.56 -44.19 7.19
CA TYR A 69 -4.62 -42.72 7.23
C TYR A 69 -3.99 -42.19 8.53
N PRO A 70 -3.38 -40.99 8.51
CA PRO A 70 -2.87 -40.38 9.72
C PRO A 70 -3.99 -40.16 10.73
N ASN A 71 -3.68 -40.31 12.03
CA ASN A 71 -4.63 -40.21 13.13
C ASN A 71 -5.57 -39.01 12.99
N LYS A 72 -6.89 -39.22 13.12
CA LYS A 72 -7.95 -38.20 12.97
C LYS A 72 -7.71 -36.91 13.77
N ARG A 73 -6.91 -36.93 14.84
CA ARG A 73 -6.42 -35.74 15.58
C ARG A 73 -5.73 -34.70 14.67
N TRP A 74 -5.12 -35.11 13.56
CA TRP A 74 -4.55 -34.19 12.56
C TRP A 74 -5.60 -33.24 11.95
N ALA A 75 -6.89 -33.63 11.93
CA ALA A 75 -7.99 -32.78 11.49
C ALA A 75 -8.15 -31.49 12.32
N VAL A 76 -7.74 -31.52 13.60
CA VAL A 76 -7.76 -30.37 14.52
C VAL A 76 -6.37 -29.71 14.62
N ALA A 77 -5.30 -30.52 14.56
CA ALA A 77 -3.93 -30.01 14.63
C ALA A 77 -3.60 -29.07 13.45
N VAL A 78 -3.99 -29.41 12.22
CA VAL A 78 -3.67 -28.59 11.03
C VAL A 78 -4.30 -27.19 11.11
N PRO A 79 -5.61 -27.00 11.39
CA PRO A 79 -6.20 -25.69 11.61
C PRO A 79 -5.54 -24.91 12.75
N ALA A 80 -5.18 -25.57 13.86
CA ALA A 80 -4.49 -24.93 14.97
C ALA A 80 -3.09 -24.43 14.58
N PHE A 81 -2.31 -25.23 13.84
CA PHE A 81 -1.00 -24.80 13.32
C PHE A 81 -1.13 -23.65 12.32
N VAL A 82 -2.14 -23.67 11.44
CA VAL A 82 -2.41 -22.55 10.52
C VAL A 82 -2.76 -21.26 11.28
N ALA A 83 -3.61 -21.34 12.31
CA ALA A 83 -3.95 -20.18 13.14
C ALA A 83 -2.72 -19.60 13.86
N VAL A 84 -1.86 -20.45 14.44
CA VAL A 84 -0.60 -20.03 15.08
C VAL A 84 0.38 -19.44 14.06
N ALA A 85 0.50 -20.04 12.87
CA ALA A 85 1.36 -19.52 11.80
C ALA A 85 0.91 -18.15 11.28
N VAL A 86 -0.40 -17.92 11.15
CA VAL A 86 -0.96 -16.60 10.79
C VAL A 86 -0.68 -15.57 11.88
N ALA A 87 -0.92 -15.91 13.16
CA ALA A 87 -0.63 -15.02 14.27
C ALA A 87 0.87 -14.67 14.35
N GLN A 88 1.75 -15.66 14.21
CA GLN A 88 3.20 -15.45 14.14
C GLN A 88 3.59 -14.60 12.91
N GLY A 89 2.94 -14.80 11.76
CA GLY A 89 3.15 -13.99 10.55
C GLY A 89 2.84 -12.51 10.78
N VAL A 90 1.74 -12.19 11.48
CA VAL A 90 1.40 -10.81 11.86
C VAL A 90 2.44 -10.22 12.82
N VAL A 91 2.86 -10.97 13.85
CA VAL A 91 3.89 -10.52 14.79
C VAL A 91 5.22 -10.26 14.08
N LEU A 92 5.66 -11.17 13.21
CA LEU A 92 6.88 -11.01 12.40
C LEU A 92 6.78 -9.85 11.41
N TYR A 93 5.62 -9.63 10.80
CA TYR A 93 5.38 -8.48 9.92
C TYR A 93 5.51 -7.15 10.70
N VAL A 94 4.86 -7.04 11.85
CA VAL A 94 4.96 -5.85 12.71
C VAL A 94 6.39 -5.64 13.21
N ALA A 95 7.07 -6.69 13.66
CA ALA A 95 8.48 -6.61 14.07
C ALA A 95 9.40 -6.21 12.91
N SER A 96 9.16 -6.74 11.70
CA SER A 96 9.93 -6.37 10.49
C SER A 96 9.70 -4.91 10.11
N ASN A 97 8.46 -4.41 10.21
CA ASN A 97 8.17 -2.99 10.03
C ASN A 97 8.93 -2.13 11.05
N PHE A 98 8.98 -2.50 12.33
CA PHE A 98 9.77 -1.76 13.33
C PHE A 98 11.29 -1.82 13.12
N LEU A 99 11.81 -2.89 12.50
CA LEU A 99 13.24 -3.06 12.22
C LEU A 99 13.69 -2.41 10.91
N LEU A 100 12.80 -2.30 9.91
CA LEU A 100 13.11 -1.84 8.56
C LEU A 100 12.57 -0.43 8.24
N ALA A 101 11.50 0.01 8.91
CA ALA A 101 11.01 1.37 8.74
C ALA A 101 11.90 2.35 9.52
N PRO A 102 12.03 3.60 9.04
CA PRO A 102 12.52 4.71 9.86
C PRO A 102 11.73 4.82 11.18
N PRO A 103 12.34 5.34 12.27
CA PRO A 103 11.65 5.47 13.55
C PRO A 103 10.31 6.22 13.40
N PRO A 104 9.22 5.79 14.06
CA PRO A 104 7.88 6.37 13.86
C PRO A 104 7.76 7.84 14.29
N ALA A 105 8.78 8.39 14.95
CA ALA A 105 8.90 9.79 15.32
C ALA A 105 9.71 10.64 14.31
N CYS A 106 10.22 10.07 13.21
CA CYS A 106 11.02 10.83 12.25
C CYS A 106 10.13 11.57 11.23
N PHE A 107 10.26 12.90 11.22
CA PHE A 107 9.48 13.79 10.35
C PHE A 107 9.72 13.53 8.85
N ASN A 108 10.84 12.89 8.50
CA ASN A 108 11.19 12.46 7.14
C ASN A 108 10.32 11.30 6.59
N THR A 109 9.30 10.87 7.34
CA THR A 109 8.21 9.98 6.86
C THR A 109 6.99 10.78 6.39
N ILE A 110 6.91 12.08 6.71
CA ILE A 110 5.76 12.96 6.41
C ILE A 110 5.91 13.59 5.02
N SER A 111 7.14 13.89 4.60
CA SER A 111 7.48 14.41 3.27
C SER A 111 8.48 13.48 2.59
N ASP A 112 8.26 13.15 1.32
CA ASP A 112 9.21 12.42 0.47
C ASP A 112 9.89 13.36 -0.54
N GLU A 113 10.76 12.82 -1.40
CA GLU A 113 11.48 13.59 -2.44
C GLU A 113 10.54 14.22 -3.50
N HIS A 114 9.28 13.76 -3.60
CA HIS A 114 8.29 14.28 -4.54
C HIS A 114 7.36 15.35 -3.92
N ALA A 115 7.42 15.56 -2.60
CA ALA A 115 6.65 16.57 -1.90
C ALA A 115 6.99 17.98 -2.43
N ARG A 116 5.96 18.75 -2.79
CA ARG A 116 6.11 20.07 -3.39
C ARG A 116 5.75 21.17 -2.41
N GLU A 117 6.77 21.80 -1.82
CA GLU A 117 6.57 23.01 -1.03
C GLU A 117 5.92 24.13 -1.88
N PRO A 118 4.96 24.89 -1.31
CA PRO A 118 4.39 26.05 -1.99
C PRO A 118 5.47 27.10 -2.24
N ALA A 119 5.47 27.68 -3.45
CA ALA A 119 6.45 28.70 -3.80
C ALA A 119 6.30 29.92 -2.88
N SER A 120 7.34 30.23 -2.09
CA SER A 120 7.31 31.36 -1.16
C SER A 120 7.02 32.66 -1.91
N SER A 121 5.85 33.24 -1.67
CA SER A 121 5.23 34.26 -2.52
C SER A 121 5.84 35.66 -2.37
N LEU A 122 7.06 35.83 -2.86
CA LEU A 122 7.65 37.14 -3.19
C LEU A 122 7.38 37.50 -4.67
N ARG A 123 6.09 37.59 -5.04
CA ARG A 123 5.65 38.18 -6.31
C ARG A 123 4.52 39.19 -6.08
N THR A 124 4.90 40.35 -5.57
CA THR A 124 4.10 41.58 -5.73
C THR A 124 4.15 41.99 -7.20
N GLY A 125 3.06 41.80 -7.95
CA GLY A 125 3.01 42.20 -9.35
C GLY A 125 1.84 41.59 -10.13
N GLU A 126 1.00 42.48 -10.64
CA GLU A 126 -0.22 42.26 -11.41
C GLU A 126 -0.01 41.46 -12.72
N ASP A 127 0.10 40.13 -12.62
CA ASP A 127 -0.27 39.14 -13.66
C ASP A 127 -0.08 37.71 -13.10
N GLN A 128 -0.97 37.30 -12.19
CA GLN A 128 -0.81 36.03 -11.47
C GLN A 128 -1.32 34.84 -12.31
N ALA A 129 -0.41 34.25 -13.08
CA ALA A 129 -0.62 32.90 -13.64
C ALA A 129 -0.90 31.91 -12.50
N ILE A 130 -1.81 30.95 -12.73
CA ILE A 130 -2.20 29.94 -11.74
C ILE A 130 -0.95 29.19 -11.25
N GLU A 131 -0.73 29.20 -9.94
CA GLU A 131 0.45 28.57 -9.36
C GLU A 131 0.41 27.03 -9.54
N PRO A 132 1.56 26.38 -9.79
CA PRO A 132 1.64 24.93 -9.87
C PRO A 132 1.13 24.27 -8.58
N ILE A 133 0.42 23.14 -8.72
CA ILE A 133 -0.06 22.37 -7.58
C ILE A 133 1.11 21.97 -6.67
N SER A 134 0.99 22.37 -5.41
CA SER A 134 1.92 22.15 -4.29
C SER A 134 1.16 21.46 -3.16
N ASP A 135 1.90 20.73 -2.33
CA ASP A 135 1.38 20.01 -1.18
C ASP A 135 1.25 20.97 0.01
N ILE A 136 0.16 20.85 0.76
CA ILE A 136 -0.09 21.66 1.95
C ILE A 136 0.02 20.78 3.20
N GLY A 137 0.85 21.20 4.16
CA GLY A 137 1.03 20.51 5.43
C GLY A 137 -0.30 20.31 6.16
N ILE A 138 -0.48 19.16 6.81
CA ILE A 138 -1.72 18.83 7.54
C ILE A 138 -1.97 19.82 8.68
N ASP A 139 -0.91 20.32 9.32
CA ASP A 139 -0.97 21.42 10.30
C ASP A 139 -1.58 22.68 9.67
N ARG A 140 -1.09 23.10 8.50
CA ARG A 140 -1.54 24.29 7.79
C ARG A 140 -2.98 24.12 7.29
N MET A 141 -3.33 22.96 6.75
CA MET A 141 -4.68 22.62 6.31
C MET A 141 -5.67 22.61 7.48
N ASN A 142 -5.28 22.03 8.62
CA ASN A 142 -6.08 22.03 9.85
C ASN A 142 -6.31 23.47 10.36
N HIS A 143 -5.28 24.32 10.38
CA HIS A 143 -5.43 25.73 10.73
C HIS A 143 -6.29 26.54 9.74
N LEU A 144 -6.29 26.20 8.44
CA LEU A 144 -7.15 26.84 7.44
C LEU A 144 -8.61 26.38 7.55
N MET A 145 -8.87 25.10 7.82
CA MET A 145 -10.22 24.55 7.93
C MET A 145 -10.90 24.86 9.27
N PHE A 146 -10.16 24.78 10.38
CA PHE A 146 -10.72 24.82 11.74
C PHE A 146 -10.21 26.00 12.59
N GLY A 147 -9.23 26.77 12.11
CA GLY A 147 -8.86 28.05 12.71
C GLY A 147 -9.78 29.20 12.28
N GLU A 148 -9.56 30.38 12.87
CA GLU A 148 -10.35 31.62 12.68
C GLU A 148 -10.62 32.00 11.21
N GLN A 149 -9.76 31.59 10.27
CA GLN A 149 -9.88 31.90 8.83
C GLN A 149 -10.91 31.02 8.10
N GLY A 150 -11.14 29.77 8.54
CA GLY A 150 -12.06 28.84 7.89
C GLY A 150 -13.53 29.24 8.05
N PHE A 151 -13.88 29.85 9.18
CA PHE A 151 -15.24 30.29 9.46
C PHE A 151 -15.55 31.73 8.98
N HIS A 152 -14.52 32.51 8.66
CA HIS A 152 -14.65 33.89 8.18
C HIS A 152 -14.52 34.08 6.66
N SER A 153 -14.02 33.07 5.94
CA SER A 153 -13.88 33.10 4.47
C SER A 153 -15.13 32.61 3.71
N LEU A 154 -16.08 31.95 4.39
CA LEU A 154 -17.40 31.70 3.82
C LEU A 154 -18.25 32.98 3.89
N PRO A 155 -18.77 33.50 2.76
CA PRO A 155 -19.66 34.65 2.80
C PRO A 155 -20.93 34.29 3.58
N ARG A 156 -21.20 35.01 4.68
CA ARG A 156 -22.47 34.95 5.42
C ARG A 156 -23.60 35.61 4.63
N GLY A 157 -23.88 35.08 3.44
CA GLY A 157 -24.83 35.62 2.47
C GLY A 157 -26.19 34.94 2.51
N GLY A 158 -27.09 35.44 3.36
CA GLY A 158 -28.52 35.48 3.02
C GLY A 158 -29.34 34.18 2.98
N TRP A 159 -29.34 33.39 4.06
CA TRP A 159 -30.52 32.54 4.33
C TRP A 159 -31.65 33.42 4.87
N THR A 160 -32.50 33.93 3.98
CA THR A 160 -33.68 34.72 4.34
C THR A 160 -34.68 33.85 5.10
N ARG A 161 -34.96 34.26 6.35
CA ARG A 161 -35.94 33.63 7.23
C ARG A 161 -37.34 33.95 6.71
N LEU A 162 -37.91 33.07 5.88
CA LEU A 162 -39.32 33.18 5.47
C LEU A 162 -40.23 32.96 6.69
N ASN A 163 -40.88 34.04 7.11
CA ASN A 163 -41.85 34.04 8.20
C ASN A 163 -43.23 33.68 7.62
N PRO A 164 -43.95 32.67 8.15
CA PRO A 164 -45.30 32.38 7.71
C PRO A 164 -46.30 33.43 8.27
N SER A 165 -47.27 33.78 7.44
CA SER A 165 -48.48 34.55 7.79
C SER A 165 -49.64 33.60 8.07
#